data_AF-A0AAU7GI13-F1
#
_entry.id   AF-A0AAU7GI13-F1
#
_cell.length_a   1.000
_cell.length_b   1.000
_cell.length_c   1.000
_cell.angle_alpha   90.00
_cell.angle_beta   90.00
_cell.angle_gamma   90.00
#
_symmetry.space_group_name_H-M   'P 1'
#
loop_
_entity.id
_entity.type
_entity.pdbx_description
1 polymer ?
#
loop_
_entity_poly.entity_id
_entity_poly.type
_entity_poly.pdbx_seq_one_letter_code
_entity_poly.pdbx_strand_id
1 'polypeptide(L)' 'MNAALHTTLGWIAAVLLNVGALLFVVGLIVPRTGGSPVLTVGVGALALGAVVGAGWLAGGRAR' A
#
# COMPACT_ATOMS: atom_id res chain seq x y z
N MET A 1 -2.80 -20.45 -11.53
CA MET A 1 -2.05 -19.61 -10.57
C MET A 1 -1.83 -20.46 -9.32
N ASN A 2 -0.60 -20.50 -8.81
CA ASN A 2 -0.31 -21.20 -7.56
C ASN A 2 -1.09 -20.50 -6.43
N ALA A 3 -1.93 -21.24 -5.68
CA ALA A 3 -2.78 -20.68 -4.62
C ALA A 3 -1.95 -19.94 -3.56
N ALA A 4 -0.72 -20.41 -3.30
CA ALA A 4 0.22 -19.76 -2.40
C ALA A 4 0.57 -18.34 -2.87
N LEU A 5 0.81 -18.14 -4.17
CA LEU A 5 1.16 -16.84 -4.73
C LEU A 5 0.02 -15.82 -4.58
N HIS A 6 -1.22 -16.27 -4.76
CA HIS A 6 -2.40 -15.42 -4.63
C HIS A 6 -2.59 -14.94 -3.18
N THR A 7 -2.41 -15.83 -2.21
CA THR A 7 -2.46 -15.49 -0.80
C THR A 7 -1.35 -14.51 -0.43
N THR A 8 -0.11 -14.78 -0.85
CA THR A 8 1.04 -13.89 -0.57
C THR A 8 0.84 -12.49 -1.14
N LEU A 9 0.30 -12.35 -2.36
CA LEU A 9 -0.02 -11.04 -2.95
C LEU A 9 -1.07 -10.28 -2.14
N GLY A 10 -2.09 -10.97 -1.62
CA GLY A 10 -3.10 -10.38 -0.73
C GLY A 10 -2.49 -9.85 0.57
N TRP A 11 -1.60 -10.63 1.20
CA TRP A 11 -0.86 -10.20 2.40
C TRP A 11 0.04 -9.00 2.12
N ILE A 12 0.78 -9.02 1.01
CA ILE A 12 1.64 -7.91 0.60
C ILE A 12 0.81 -6.64 0.41
N ALA A 13 -0.32 -6.73 -0.32
CA ALA A 13 -1.21 -5.58 -0.52
C ALA A 13 -1.72 -5.02 0.83
N ALA A 14 -2.18 -5.88 1.73
CA ALA A 14 -2.67 -5.48 3.05
C ALA A 14 -1.57 -4.78 3.87
N VAL A 15 -0.35 -5.32 3.88
CA VAL A 15 0.77 -4.71 4.60
C VAL A 15 1.14 -3.35 4.01
N LEU A 16 1.28 -3.23 2.68
CA LEU A 16 1.59 -1.95 2.04
C LEU A 16 0.54 -0.88 2.33
N LEU A 17 -0.74 -1.25 2.29
CA LEU A 17 -1.84 -0.32 2.57
C LEU A 17 -1.81 0.18 4.02
N ASN A 18 -1.61 -0.74 4.99
CA ASN A 18 -1.56 -0.38 6.41
C ASN A 18 -0.33 0.46 6.75
N VAL A 19 0.85 0.07 6.26
CA VAL A 19 2.09 0.83 6.46
C VAL A 19 1.98 2.21 5.81
N GLY A 20 1.46 2.29 4.59
CA GLY A 20 1.22 3.56 3.92
C GLY A 20 0.24 4.46 4.66
N ALA A 21 -0.87 3.91 5.16
CA ALA A 21 -1.85 4.63 5.95
C ALA A 21 -1.24 5.18 7.24
N LEU A 22 -0.47 4.36 7.96
CA LEU A 22 0.24 4.78 9.17
C LEU A 22 1.21 5.94 8.88
N LEU A 23 2.07 5.79 7.85
CA LEU A 23 3.03 6.83 7.47
C LEU A 23 2.35 8.10 6.98
N PHE A 24 1.22 7.99 6.28
CA PHE A 24 0.42 9.13 5.87
C PHE A 24 -0.12 9.90 7.09
N VAL A 25 -0.71 9.20 8.07
CA VAL A 25 -1.21 9.81 9.32
C VAL A 25 -0.07 10.46 10.09
N VAL A 26 1.07 9.78 10.25
CA VAL A 26 2.25 10.36 10.90
C VAL A 26 2.74 11.61 10.16
N GLY A 27 2.80 11.57 8.83
CA GLY A 27 3.19 12.72 8.01
C GLY A 27 2.22 13.91 8.12
N LEU A 28 0.94 13.67 8.39
CA LEU A 28 -0.03 14.74 8.65
C LEU A 28 0.18 15.40 10.02
N ILE A 29 0.52 14.62 11.04
CA ILE A 29 0.65 15.10 12.43
C ILE A 29 2.01 15.76 12.68
N VAL A 30 3.09 15.24 12.07
CA VAL A 30 4.45 15.75 12.29
C VAL A 30 4.62 17.14 11.67
N PRO A 31 5.06 18.17 12.44
CA PRO A 31 5.29 19.51 11.93
C PRO A 31 6.29 19.52 10.76
N ARG A 32 5.92 20.18 9.66
CA ARG A 32 6.67 20.12 8.39
C ARG A 32 7.71 21.23 8.31
N THR A 33 8.98 20.90 8.53
CA THR A 33 10.10 21.80 8.26
C THR A 33 10.80 21.37 6.96
N GLY A 34 10.28 21.81 5.81
CA GLY A 34 10.77 21.43 4.48
C GLY A 34 10.30 20.03 4.04
N GLY A 35 9.82 19.91 2.79
CA GLY A 35 9.27 18.70 2.14
C GLY A 35 9.35 17.39 2.95
N SER A 36 8.29 17.08 3.71
CA SER A 36 8.28 15.96 4.66
C SER A 36 8.43 14.60 3.95
N PRO A 37 9.57 13.90 4.07
CA PRO A 37 9.81 12.63 3.38
C PRO A 37 8.81 11.54 3.80
N VAL A 38 8.35 11.59 5.05
CA VAL A 38 7.39 10.64 5.62
C VAL A 38 6.06 10.67 4.87
N LEU A 39 5.61 11.87 4.49
CA LEU A 39 4.37 12.07 3.75
C LEU A 39 4.48 11.52 2.33
N THR A 40 5.61 11.77 1.66
CA THR A 40 5.91 11.22 0.33
C THR A 40 5.97 9.69 0.35
N VAL A 41 6.65 9.10 1.34
CA VAL A 41 6.74 7.65 1.50
C VAL A 41 5.36 7.05 1.81
N GLY A 42 4.57 7.69 2.69
CA GLY A 42 3.22 7.23 3.02
C GLY A 42 2.28 7.21 1.81
N VAL A 43 2.28 8.28 1.03
CA VAL A 43 1.51 8.35 -0.23
C VAL A 43 1.98 7.28 -1.23
N GLY A 44 3.31 7.10 -1.38
CA GLY A 44 3.87 6.08 -2.26
C GLY A 44 3.48 4.66 -1.85
N ALA A 45 3.58 4.33 -0.57
CA ALA A 45 3.19 3.02 -0.03
C ALA A 45 1.68 2.75 -0.18
N LEU A 46 0.82 3.76 0.02
CA LEU A 46 -0.62 3.66 -0.25
C LEU A 46 -0.89 3.38 -1.73
N ALA A 47 -0.25 4.12 -2.64
CA ALA A 47 -0.43 3.94 -4.08
C ALA A 47 0.01 2.54 -4.54
N LEU A 48 1.16 2.06 -4.06
CA LEU A 48 1.65 0.71 -4.36
C LEU A 48 0.72 -0.38 -3.81
N GLY A 49 0.25 -0.25 -2.55
CA GLY A 49 -0.71 -1.17 -1.96
C GLY A 49 -2.03 -1.23 -2.76
N ALA A 50 -2.53 -0.07 -3.20
CA ALA A 50 -3.73 0.03 -4.03
C ALA A 50 -3.54 -0.63 -5.40
N VAL A 51 -2.40 -0.44 -6.07
CA VAL A 51 -2.09 -1.06 -7.37
C VAL A 51 -1.98 -2.58 -7.25
N VAL A 52 -1.25 -3.08 -6.23
CA VAL A 52 -1.10 -4.53 -6.00
C VAL A 52 -2.46 -5.16 -5.66
N GLY A 53 -3.26 -4.51 -4.81
CA GLY A 53 -4.61 -4.95 -4.47
C GLY A 53 -5.58 -4.93 -5.65
N ALA A 54 -5.54 -3.89 -6.48
CA ALA A 54 -6.36 -3.80 -7.70
C ALA A 54 -5.96 -4.87 -8.72
N GLY A 55 -4.66 -5.10 -8.92
CA GLY A 55 -4.16 -6.18 -9.77
C GLY A 55 -4.59 -7.57 -9.29
N TRP A 56 -4.60 -7.79 -7.97
CA TRP A 56 -5.13 -9.01 -7.36
C TRP A 56 -6.63 -9.20 -7.61
N LEU A 57 -7.44 -8.15 -7.36
CA LEU A 57 -8.89 -8.17 -7.61
C LEU A 57 -9.24 -8.39 -9.08
N ALA A 58 -8.49 -7.78 -10.00
CA ALA A 58 -8.68 -7.95 -11.44
C ALA A 58 -8.31 -9.36 -11.91
N GLY A 59 -7.21 -9.94 -11.40
CA GLY A 59 -6.80 -11.31 -11.69
C GLY A 59 -7.74 -12.37 -11.08
N GLY A 60 -8.39 -12.06 -9.95
CA GLY A 60 -9.40 -12.91 -9.31
C GLY A 60 -10.77 -12.87 -9.99
N ARG A 61 -11.17 -11.73 -10.58
CA ARG A 61 -12.42 -11.59 -11.35
C ARG A 61 -12.36 -12.13 -12.78
N ALA A 62 -11.16 -12.38 -13.31
CA ALA A 62 -10.95 -12.90 -14.67
C ALA A 62 -10.96 -14.45 -14.75
N ARG A 63 -11.31 -15.14 -13.65
CA ARG A 63 -11.56 -16.59 -13.57
C ARG A 63 -13.04 -16.83 -13.28
#